data_AF-A0A1E3AZV8-F1
#
_entry.id   AF-A0A1E3AZV8-F1
#
_cell.length_a   1.000
_cell.length_b   1.000
_cell.length_c   1.000
_cell.angle_alpha   90.00
_cell.angle_beta   90.00
_cell.angle_gamma   90.00
#
_symmetry.space_group_name_H-M   'P 1'
#
loop_
_entity.id
_entity.type
_entity.pdbx_description
1 polymer ?
#
loop_
_entity_poly.entity_id
_entity_poly.type
_entity_poly.pdbx_seq_one_letter_code
_entity_poly.pdbx_strand_id
1 'polypeptide(L)'
;MILAVPDTAASKIPPWIHFFGKNLRIKRKNINPRIQQCTRCWDFHSPRTCTRRPKCRLCGAKDHTEENHKESAHQCANCLGPAPADHMHCPVRPSIKHGILVRVPKSQIAAIRRIESGQRAQTKKDVDATPETTNPERATNPATTQ
;
A
#
# COMPACT_ATOMS: atom_id res chain seq x y z
N MET A 1 9.28 -31.13 15.10
CA MET A 1 8.38 -30.49 14.12
C MET A 1 8.28 -29.00 14.46
N ILE A 2 8.30 -28.10 13.48
CA ILE A 2 8.09 -26.66 13.71
C ILE A 2 6.68 -26.32 13.26
N LEU A 3 5.91 -25.72 14.17
CA LEU A 3 4.61 -25.16 13.84
C LEU A 3 4.70 -23.64 13.85
N ALA A 4 4.25 -23.07 12.73
CA ALA A 4 4.12 -21.66 12.49
C ALA A 4 2.73 -21.23 12.95
N VAL A 5 2.66 -20.47 14.04
CA VAL A 5 1.40 -20.20 14.74
C VAL A 5 1.32 -18.71 15.08
N PRO A 6 0.20 -18.03 14.82
CA PRO A 6 -0.02 -16.69 15.38
C PRO A 6 -0.12 -16.78 16.90
N ASP A 7 0.34 -15.76 17.62
CA ASP A 7 0.36 -15.76 19.09
C ASP A 7 -1.02 -16.03 19.72
N THR A 8 -2.08 -15.58 19.06
CA THR A 8 -3.48 -15.80 19.45
C THR A 8 -3.89 -17.27 19.53
N ALA A 9 -3.22 -18.16 18.79
CA ALA A 9 -3.49 -19.60 18.77
C ALA A 9 -2.40 -20.43 19.47
N ALA A 10 -1.31 -19.81 19.90
CA ALA A 10 -0.14 -20.51 20.45
C ALA A 10 -0.45 -21.28 21.75
N SER A 11 -1.39 -20.79 22.56
CA SER A 11 -1.82 -21.42 23.82
C SER A 11 -2.61 -22.72 23.61
N LYS A 12 -3.28 -22.87 22.46
CA LYS A 12 -4.14 -24.04 22.15
C LYS A 12 -3.37 -25.25 21.62
N ILE A 13 -2.06 -25.10 21.39
CA ILE A 13 -1.24 -26.14 20.74
C ILE A 13 -0.47 -26.92 21.80
N PRO A 14 -0.57 -28.26 21.85
CA PRO A 14 0.14 -29.06 22.82
C PRO A 14 1.67 -28.98 22.60
N PRO A 15 2.48 -29.21 23.65
CA PRO A 15 3.95 -29.22 23.53
C PRO A 15 4.49 -30.44 22.76
N TRP A 16 3.70 -31.51 22.64
CA TRP A 16 4.06 -32.77 21.99
C TRP A 16 2.95 -33.22 21.03
N ILE A 17 3.34 -33.87 19.94
CA ILE A 17 2.42 -34.52 18.99
C ILE A 17 2.93 -35.90 18.64
N HIS A 18 2.02 -36.88 18.61
CA HIS A 18 2.33 -38.20 18.08
C HIS A 18 2.16 -38.16 16.56
N PHE A 19 3.24 -38.38 15.82
CA PHE A 19 3.25 -38.29 14.37
C PHE A 19 4.17 -39.37 13.79
N PHE A 20 3.65 -40.19 12.88
CA PHE A 20 4.35 -41.35 12.30
C PHE A 20 5.00 -42.29 13.33
N GLY A 21 4.25 -42.70 14.36
CA GLY A 21 4.74 -43.64 15.38
C GLY A 21 5.77 -43.04 16.35
N LYS A 22 6.07 -41.74 16.25
CA LYS A 22 7.06 -41.06 17.11
C LYS A 22 6.42 -39.89 17.84
N ASN A 23 6.83 -39.68 19.09
CA ASN A 23 6.49 -38.48 19.85
C ASN A 23 7.46 -37.36 19.47
N LEU A 24 6.94 -36.30 18.87
CA LEU A 24 7.72 -35.16 18.43
C LEU A 24 7.42 -33.95 19.33
N ARG A 25 8.46 -33.28 19.81
CA ARG A 25 8.32 -31.97 20.45
C ARG A 25 7.97 -30.91 19.40
N ILE A 26 6.96 -30.10 19.71
CA ILE A 26 6.57 -28.96 18.89
C ILE A 26 7.41 -27.77 19.31
N LYS A 27 8.21 -27.25 18.36
CA LYS A 27 8.84 -25.94 18.49
C LYS A 27 7.89 -24.90 17.90
N ARG A 28 7.34 -24.04 18.74
CA ARG A 28 6.48 -22.92 18.32
C ARG A 28 7.37 -21.80 17.80
N LYS A 29 7.08 -21.34 16.58
CA LYS A 29 7.73 -20.16 16.01
C LYS A 29 6.70 -19.03 15.95
N ASN A 30 6.95 -17.96 16.72
CA ASN A 30 6.16 -16.74 16.61
C ASN A 30 6.37 -16.18 15.18
N ILE A 31 5.27 -16.05 14.45
CA ILE A 31 5.24 -15.31 13.20
C ILE A 31 4.59 -13.96 13.48
N ASN A 32 5.39 -12.90 13.43
CA ASN A 32 4.91 -11.53 13.37
C ASN A 32 4.82 -11.11 11.89
N PRO A 33 3.67 -11.30 11.21
CA PRO A 33 3.54 -10.86 9.83
C PRO A 33 3.70 -9.34 9.78
N ARG A 34 4.43 -8.86 8.77
CA ARG A 34 4.50 -7.44 8.46
C ARG A 34 3.89 -7.21 7.09
N ILE A 35 3.09 -6.15 6.98
CA ILE A 35 2.67 -5.65 5.67
C ILE A 35 3.93 -5.03 5.05
N GLN A 36 4.33 -5.55 3.90
CA GLN A 36 5.48 -5.07 3.15
C GLN A 36 4.98 -4.52 1.83
N GLN A 37 5.34 -3.30 1.52
CA GLN A 37 5.09 -2.69 0.22
C GLN A 37 6.40 -2.70 -0.57
N CYS A 38 6.33 -3.19 -1.81
CA CYS A 38 7.48 -3.21 -2.69
C CYS A 38 7.71 -1.80 -3.25
N THR A 39 8.89 -1.21 -3.04
CA THR A 39 9.26 0.11 -3.60
C THR A 39 9.49 0.09 -5.11
N ARG A 40 9.63 -1.11 -5.71
CA ARG A 40 9.80 -1.27 -7.16
C ARG A 40 8.45 -1.26 -7.89
N CYS A 41 7.50 -2.11 -7.50
CA CYS A 41 6.23 -2.28 -8.23
C CYS A 41 4.99 -1.78 -7.47
N TRP A 42 5.19 -1.26 -6.26
CA TRP A 42 4.18 -0.67 -5.36
C TRP A 42 3.06 -1.60 -4.86
N ASP A 43 3.13 -2.88 -5.18
CA ASP A 43 2.26 -3.93 -4.66
C ASP A 43 2.68 -4.42 -3.26
N PHE A 44 1.77 -5.10 -2.55
CA PHE A 44 1.99 -5.60 -1.20
C PHE A 44 2.57 -7.03 -1.18
N HIS A 45 3.90 -7.14 -1.23
CA HIS A 45 4.64 -8.38 -1.07
C HIS A 45 6.08 -8.12 -0.60
N SER A 46 6.84 -9.19 -0.34
CA SER A 46 8.26 -9.08 0.02
C SER A 46 9.06 -8.41 -1.12
N PRO A 47 9.74 -7.28 -0.88
CA PRO A 47 10.55 -6.61 -1.91
C PRO A 47 11.70 -7.48 -2.42
N ARG A 48 12.25 -8.33 -1.54
CA ARG A 48 13.40 -9.21 -1.84
C ARG A 48 13.13 -10.24 -2.93
N THR A 49 11.88 -10.63 -3.13
CA THR A 49 11.47 -11.62 -4.14
C THR A 49 10.74 -10.98 -5.32
N CYS A 50 10.86 -9.66 -5.49
CA CYS A 50 10.19 -8.93 -6.56
C CYS A 50 10.90 -9.14 -7.90
N THR A 51 10.19 -9.71 -8.88
CA THR A 51 10.65 -9.79 -10.28
C THR A 51 9.85 -8.89 -11.22
N ARG A 52 8.87 -8.14 -10.69
CA ARG A 52 7.96 -7.29 -11.49
C ARG A 52 8.70 -6.07 -12.07
N ARG A 53 8.23 -5.55 -13.20
CA ARG A 53 8.75 -4.27 -13.74
C ARG A 53 8.48 -3.12 -12.76
N PRO A 54 9.38 -2.13 -12.66
CA PRO A 54 9.13 -0.93 -11.87
C PRO A 54 7.83 -0.23 -12.29
N LYS A 55 7.17 0.43 -11.35
CA LYS A 55 6.03 1.31 -11.63
C LYS A 55 6.26 2.67 -10.99
N CYS A 56 5.71 3.72 -11.59
CA CYS A 56 5.62 5.03 -10.98
C CYS A 56 4.75 4.97 -9.71
N ARG A 57 5.24 5.55 -8.61
CA ARG A 57 4.50 5.63 -7.33
C ARG A 57 3.23 6.46 -7.47
N LEU A 58 3.31 7.52 -8.26
CA LEU A 58 2.31 8.58 -8.34
C LEU A 58 1.15 8.21 -9.27
N CYS A 59 1.40 7.51 -10.38
CA CYS A 59 0.34 7.15 -11.35
C CYS A 59 0.24 5.66 -11.69
N GLY A 60 1.15 4.81 -11.19
CA GLY A 60 1.14 3.37 -11.44
C GLY A 60 1.58 2.94 -12.85
N ALA A 61 2.00 3.87 -13.71
CA ALA A 61 2.50 3.58 -15.05
C ALA A 61 3.86 2.84 -15.00
N LYS A 62 4.24 2.15 -16.08
CA LYS A 62 5.43 1.26 -16.15
C LYS A 62 6.56 1.81 -17.03
N ASP A 63 6.27 2.86 -17.77
CA ASP A 63 7.12 3.57 -18.72
C ASP A 63 8.09 4.54 -18.03
N HIS A 64 7.72 5.04 -16.84
CA HIS A 64 8.53 5.98 -16.07
C HIS A 64 8.54 5.67 -14.57
N THR A 65 9.52 6.23 -13.86
CA THR A 65 9.62 6.27 -12.39
C THR A 65 9.07 7.60 -11.86
N GLU A 66 8.92 7.72 -10.54
CA GLU A 66 8.46 8.96 -9.89
C GLU A 66 9.27 10.20 -10.28
N GLU A 67 10.59 10.07 -10.45
CA GLU A 67 11.50 11.16 -10.81
C GLU A 67 11.16 11.81 -12.16
N ASN A 68 10.64 11.03 -13.09
CA ASN A 68 10.27 11.47 -14.44
C ASN A 68 8.76 11.71 -14.58
N HIS A 69 8.04 11.77 -13.46
CA HIS A 69 6.60 11.97 -13.47
C HIS A 69 6.25 13.40 -13.88
N LYS A 70 5.69 13.58 -15.07
CA LYS A 70 5.14 14.85 -15.52
C LYS A 70 3.75 15.02 -14.91
N GLU A 71 3.54 16.12 -14.19
CA GLU A 71 2.35 16.48 -13.40
C GLU A 71 1.06 15.89 -13.98
N SER A 72 0.66 14.74 -13.46
CA SER A 72 -0.59 14.08 -13.79
C SER A 72 -1.33 13.80 -12.50
N ALA A 73 -2.66 13.85 -12.55
CA ALA A 73 -3.49 13.50 -11.39
C ALA A 73 -3.07 12.12 -10.86
N HIS A 74 -2.71 12.08 -9.58
CA HIS A 74 -2.27 10.86 -8.91
C HIS A 74 -3.28 9.71 -9.13
N GLN A 75 -2.74 8.50 -9.26
CA GLN A 75 -3.48 7.27 -9.43
C GLN A 75 -2.78 6.16 -8.67
N CYS A 76 -3.45 5.62 -7.67
CA CYS A 76 -2.89 4.55 -6.87
C CYS A 76 -2.70 3.30 -7.74
N ALA A 77 -1.49 2.73 -7.76
CA ALA A 77 -1.19 1.52 -8.53
C ALA A 77 -2.02 0.29 -8.13
N ASN A 78 -2.63 0.31 -6.94
CA ASN A 78 -3.36 -0.82 -6.36
C ASN A 78 -4.89 -0.67 -6.49
N CYS A 79 -5.45 0.43 -5.97
CA CYS A 79 -6.90 0.70 -5.96
C CYS A 79 -7.38 1.58 -7.12
N LEU A 80 -6.48 2.24 -7.87
CA LEU A 80 -6.80 3.20 -8.95
C LEU A 80 -7.48 4.51 -8.50
N GLY A 81 -7.57 4.77 -7.19
CA GLY A 81 -8.06 6.03 -6.63
C GLY A 81 -7.09 7.21 -6.77
N PRO A 82 -7.51 8.43 -6.39
CA PRO A 82 -6.80 9.70 -6.66
C PRO A 82 -5.57 9.97 -5.78
N ALA A 83 -4.98 8.94 -5.17
CA ALA A 83 -3.86 9.05 -4.23
C ALA A 83 -2.64 8.25 -4.74
N PRO A 84 -1.40 8.56 -4.30
CA PRO A 84 -0.22 7.78 -4.66
C PRO A 84 -0.29 6.35 -4.10
N ALA A 85 0.54 5.44 -4.62
CA ALA A 85 0.43 4.02 -4.29
C ALA A 85 0.74 3.65 -2.83
N ASP A 86 1.50 4.48 -2.12
CA ASP A 86 1.97 4.30 -0.74
C ASP A 86 1.07 4.92 0.33
N HIS A 87 -0.05 5.56 -0.04
CA HIS A 87 -0.97 6.13 0.94
C HIS A 87 -1.51 5.07 1.93
N MET A 88 -1.64 5.46 3.20
CA MET A 88 -2.01 4.53 4.29
C MET A 88 -3.45 3.99 4.16
N HIS A 89 -4.35 4.78 3.58
CA HIS A 89 -5.78 4.49 3.51
C HIS A 89 -6.20 3.71 2.26
N CYS A 90 -5.26 3.09 1.54
CA CYS A 90 -5.58 2.31 0.37
C CYS A 90 -6.53 1.15 0.73
N PRO A 91 -7.73 1.05 0.15
CA PRO A 91 -8.69 -0.01 0.47
C PRO A 91 -8.19 -1.40 0.08
N VAL A 92 -7.16 -1.48 -0.78
CA VAL A 92 -6.51 -2.74 -1.19
C VAL A 92 -5.34 -3.11 -0.24
N ARG A 93 -4.94 -2.21 0.68
CA ARG A 93 -3.88 -2.46 1.65
C ARG A 93 -4.26 -3.66 2.54
N PRO A 94 -3.43 -4.72 2.61
CA PRO A 94 -3.64 -5.81 3.54
C PRO A 94 -3.72 -5.32 4.97
N SER A 95 -4.45 -6.04 5.81
CA SER A 95 -4.55 -5.76 7.25
C SER A 95 -4.00 -6.94 8.03
N ILE A 96 -3.59 -6.70 9.28
CA ILE A 96 -3.26 -7.77 10.22
C ILE A 96 -4.45 -7.92 11.16
N LYS A 97 -5.11 -9.08 11.12
CA LYS A 97 -6.23 -9.40 12.03
C LYS A 97 -5.84 -10.62 12.85
N HIS A 98 -5.87 -10.49 14.17
CA HIS A 98 -5.50 -11.57 15.10
C HIS A 98 -4.12 -12.21 14.83
N GLY A 99 -3.14 -11.40 14.42
CA GLY A 99 -1.79 -11.88 14.08
C GLY A 99 -1.67 -12.57 12.72
N ILE A 100 -2.70 -12.49 11.88
CA ILE A 100 -2.73 -13.08 10.54
C ILE A 100 -2.81 -11.96 9.49
N LEU A 101 -1.97 -12.06 8.45
CA LEU A 101 -2.03 -11.16 7.30
C LEU A 101 -3.25 -11.48 6.43
N VAL A 102 -4.25 -10.61 6.48
CA VAL A 102 -5.49 -10.71 5.70
C VAL A 102 -5.36 -9.84 4.46
N ARG A 103 -5.46 -10.48 3.28
CA ARG A 103 -5.45 -9.80 1.98
C ARG A 103 -6.86 -9.64 1.46
N VAL A 104 -7.08 -8.55 0.73
CA VAL A 104 -8.34 -8.32 0.02
C VAL A 104 -8.49 -9.35 -1.12
N PRO A 105 -9.60 -10.10 -1.21
CA PRO A 105 -9.87 -11.02 -2.31
C PRO A 105 -9.85 -10.32 -3.67
N LYS A 106 -9.41 -11.02 -4.72
CA LYS A 106 -9.34 -10.47 -6.09
C LYS A 106 -10.69 -9.94 -6.60
N SER A 107 -11.79 -10.61 -6.24
CA SER A 107 -13.15 -10.16 -6.58
C SER A 107 -13.48 -8.81 -5.95
N GLN A 108 -13.13 -8.61 -4.68
CA GLN A 108 -13.30 -7.34 -3.99
C GLN A 108 -12.38 -6.25 -4.55
N ILE A 109 -11.13 -6.57 -4.92
CA ILE A 109 -10.23 -5.61 -5.57
C ILE A 109 -10.83 -5.06 -6.87
N ALA A 110 -11.47 -5.91 -7.69
CA ALA A 110 -12.13 -5.46 -8.91
C ALA A 110 -13.28 -4.49 -8.63
N ALA A 111 -14.09 -4.75 -7.60
CA ALA A 111 -15.16 -3.85 -7.18
C ALA A 111 -14.61 -2.51 -6.66
N ILE A 112 -13.60 -2.55 -5.78
CA ILE A 112 -12.91 -1.36 -5.26
C ILE A 112 -12.39 -0.50 -6.41
N ARG A 113 -11.70 -1.10 -7.37
CA ARG A 113 -11.15 -0.37 -8.52
C ARG A 113 -12.21 0.36 -9.34
N ARG A 114 -13.41 -0.21 -9.49
CA ARG A 114 -14.52 0.46 -10.19
C ARG A 114 -15.02 1.68 -9.42
N ILE A 115 -15.17 1.56 -8.11
CA ILE A 115 -15.64 2.65 -7.23
C ILE A 115 -14.61 3.80 -7.21
N GLU A 116 -13.35 3.47 -6.93
CA GLU A 116 -12.25 4.43 -6.78
C GLU A 116 -11.95 5.18 -8.09
N SER A 117 -12.00 4.49 -9.23
CA SER A 117 -11.83 5.13 -10.54
C SER A 117 -12.96 6.11 -10.84
N GLY A 118 -14.19 5.81 -10.41
CA GLY A 118 -15.34 6.70 -10.52
C GLY A 118 -15.18 7.97 -9.68
N GLN A 119 -14.76 7.83 -8.42
CA GLN A 119 -14.49 8.98 -7.53
C GLN A 119 -13.38 9.88 -8.10
N ARG A 120 -12.29 9.30 -8.61
CA ARG A 120 -11.22 10.08 -9.26
C ARG A 120 -11.71 10.86 -10.48
N ALA A 121 -12.65 10.32 -11.24
CA ALA A 121 -13.24 11.02 -12.37
C ALA A 121 -14.12 12.21 -11.92
N GLN A 122 -14.74 12.14 -10.74
CA GLN A 122 -15.51 13.24 -10.14
C GLN A 122 -14.58 14.36 -9.62
N THR A 123 -13.54 14.02 -8.85
CA THR A 123 -12.59 15.01 -8.31
C THR A 123 -11.90 15.84 -9.40
N LYS A 124 -11.70 15.26 -10.60
CA LYS A 124 -11.15 15.99 -11.74
C LYS A 124 -12.10 17.06 -12.28
N LYS A 125 -13.42 16.85 -12.18
CA LYS A 125 -14.44 17.81 -12.66
C LYS A 125 -14.61 18.97 -11.69
N ASP A 126 -14.51 18.72 -10.39
CA ASP A 126 -14.69 19.75 -9.35
C ASP A 126 -13.49 20.72 -9.29
N VAL A 127 -12.28 20.25 -9.62
CA VAL A 127 -11.08 21.11 -9.73
C VAL A 127 -11.16 22.04 -10.95
N ASP A 128 -11.84 21.63 -12.02
CA ASP A 128 -12.04 22.44 -13.23
C ASP A 128 -13.14 23.52 -13.06
N ALA A 129 -13.82 23.57 -11.90
CA ALA A 129 -14.95 24.45 -11.62
C ALA A 129 -14.68 25.54 -10.55
N THR A 130 -13.43 25.72 -10.11
CA THR A 130 -13.09 26.82 -9.18
C THR A 130 -12.50 27.99 -9.98
N PRO A 131 -13.12 29.20 -9.96
CA PRO A 131 -12.57 30.36 -10.64
C PRO A 131 -11.33 30.87 -9.90
N GLU A 132 -10.29 31.18 -10.67
CA GLU A 132 -9.14 31.95 -10.25
C GLU A 132 -9.59 33.28 -9.64
N THR A 133 -9.28 33.53 -8.37
CA THR A 133 -9.18 34.91 -7.87
C THR A 133 -7.71 35.31 -7.90
N THR A 134 -7.33 35.89 -9.03
CA THR A 134 -6.07 36.59 -9.26
C THR A 134 -6.02 37.95 -8.54
N ASN A 135 -4.89 38.15 -7.83
CA ASN A 135 -4.03 39.38 -7.78
C ASN A 135 -4.50 40.68 -7.07
N PRO A 136 -3.61 41.69 -6.87
CA PRO A 136 -2.12 41.75 -6.83
C PRO A 136 -1.52 42.66 -5.70
N GLU A 137 -0.18 42.67 -5.48
CA GLU A 137 0.77 43.83 -5.53
C GLU A 137 1.54 43.95 -4.19
N ARG A 138 2.85 43.67 -4.09
CA ARG A 138 4.06 44.42 -4.51
C ARG A 138 4.33 45.72 -3.70
N ALA A 139 5.30 45.66 -2.78
CA ALA A 139 6.24 46.76 -2.50
C ALA A 139 7.51 46.15 -1.86
N THR A 140 8.59 45.94 -2.62
CA THR A 140 9.75 46.85 -2.75
C THR A 140 10.67 46.83 -1.52
N ASN A 141 11.79 46.12 -1.63
CA ASN A 141 12.95 46.28 -0.74
C ASN A 141 13.56 47.70 -0.93
N PRO A 142 14.31 48.21 0.05
CA PRO A 142 15.76 48.29 -0.20
C PRO A 142 16.64 47.97 1.03
N ALA A 143 17.93 47.82 0.70
CA ALA A 143 19.09 47.48 1.52
C ALA A 143 19.52 48.52 2.57
N THR A 144 20.57 48.18 3.35
CA THR A 144 21.59 49.03 4.04
C THR A 144 21.67 48.74 5.55
N THR A 145 22.66 47.95 6.01
CA THR A 145 23.99 48.35 6.57
C THR A 145 23.96 48.71 8.06
N GLN A 146 24.53 47.86 8.92
CA GLN A 146 25.79 48.05 9.67
C GLN A 146 25.98 46.92 10.68
#